data_AF-A0A2S9E2G1-F1
#
_entry.id   AF-A0A2S9E2G1-F1
#
_cell.length_a   1.000
_cell.length_b   1.000
_cell.length_c   1.000
_cell.angle_alpha   90.00
_cell.angle_beta   90.00
_cell.angle_gamma   90.00
#
_symmetry.space_group_name_H-M   'P 1'
#
loop_
_entity.id
_entity.type
_entity.pdbx_description
1 polymer ?
#
loop_
_entity_poly.entity_id
_entity_poly.type
_entity_poly.pdbx_seq_one_letter_code
_entity_poly.pdbx_strand_id
1 'polypeptide(L)'
;MKTHFFAGPGADDIERAPCGTWLGEGSGLSGMWERVDCHRCQALKEKIIDTAATEERAIVEQMGDMAAFMRAEDGKQEVTP
;
A
#
# COMPACT_ATOMS: atom_id res chain seq x y z
N MET A 1 -6.14 11.89 -21.29
CA MET A 1 -5.30 11.38 -20.18
C MET A 1 -6.24 10.67 -19.22
N LYS A 2 -5.97 9.42 -18.86
CA LYS A 2 -6.79 8.73 -17.84
C LYS A 2 -6.13 8.88 -16.48
N THR A 3 -6.87 9.29 -15.48
CA THR A 3 -6.44 9.43 -14.10
C THR A 3 -6.83 8.18 -13.31
N HIS A 4 -5.83 7.48 -12.77
CA HIS A 4 -5.96 6.27 -12.00
C HIS A 4 -5.84 6.57 -10.50
N PHE A 5 -6.48 5.74 -9.67
CA PHE A 5 -6.35 5.87 -8.22
C PHE A 5 -4.98 5.39 -7.75
N PHE A 6 -4.28 6.17 -6.92
CA PHE A 6 -3.11 5.73 -6.17
C PHE A 6 -2.93 6.58 -4.92
N ALA A 7 -2.93 5.95 -3.74
CA ALA A 7 -2.83 6.61 -2.44
C ALA A 7 -1.47 6.41 -1.73
N GLY A 8 -0.52 5.73 -2.38
CA GLY A 8 0.79 5.46 -1.79
C GLY A 8 1.79 6.62 -1.99
N PRO A 9 2.88 6.62 -1.21
CA PRO A 9 4.02 7.50 -1.46
C PRO A 9 4.73 7.10 -2.78
N GLY A 10 5.36 8.06 -3.46
CA GLY A 10 6.21 7.76 -4.62
C GLY A 10 5.45 7.36 -5.89
N ALA A 11 4.57 8.25 -6.38
CA ALA A 11 3.83 8.03 -7.63
C ALA A 11 4.74 7.85 -8.87
N ASP A 12 6.00 8.27 -8.79
CA ASP A 12 6.95 8.30 -9.91
C ASP A 12 7.53 6.92 -10.25
N ASP A 13 7.54 5.97 -9.30
CA ASP A 13 8.11 4.62 -9.49
C ASP A 13 7.05 3.57 -9.83
N ILE A 14 5.79 3.97 -10.01
CA ILE A 14 4.71 3.04 -10.35
C ILE A 14 4.57 2.89 -11.85
N GLU A 15 4.74 1.64 -12.29
CA GLU A 15 4.48 1.26 -13.68
C GLU A 15 3.03 0.80 -13.90
N ARG A 16 2.31 0.45 -12.83
CA ARG A 16 0.97 -0.15 -12.94
C ARG A 16 0.03 0.32 -11.84
N ALA A 17 -1.11 0.86 -12.23
CA ALA A 17 -2.16 1.29 -11.30
C ALA A 17 -2.73 0.09 -10.50
N PRO A 18 -3.33 0.34 -9.32
CA PRO A 18 -4.05 -0.68 -8.53
C PRO A 18 -5.17 -1.41 -9.29
N CYS A 19 -5.80 -0.75 -10.28
CA CYS A 19 -6.78 -1.41 -11.14
C CYS A 19 -6.16 -2.39 -12.15
N GLY A 20 -4.83 -2.46 -12.20
CA GLY A 20 -4.03 -3.36 -13.01
C GLY A 20 -3.66 -2.86 -14.40
N THR A 21 -3.97 -1.61 -14.72
CA THR A 21 -3.58 -0.96 -15.99
C THR A 21 -2.14 -0.45 -15.91
N TRP A 22 -1.34 -0.75 -16.93
CA TRP A 22 -0.01 -0.16 -17.11
C TRP A 22 -0.13 1.36 -17.30
N LEU A 23 0.65 2.10 -16.52
CA LEU A 23 0.80 3.54 -16.65
C LEU A 23 1.76 3.84 -17.80
N GLY A 24 1.54 4.96 -18.47
CA GLY A 24 2.41 5.49 -19.51
C GLY A 24 2.31 7.01 -19.52
N GLU A 25 2.97 7.66 -20.47
CA GLU A 25 3.07 9.14 -20.55
C GLU A 25 1.70 9.86 -20.53
N GLY A 26 0.65 9.20 -21.01
CA GLY A 26 -0.72 9.73 -21.04
C GLY A 26 -1.62 9.32 -19.86
N SER A 27 -1.06 8.75 -18.79
CA SER A 27 -1.78 8.34 -17.59
C SER A 27 -1.39 9.22 -16.41
N GLY A 28 -2.38 9.60 -15.60
CA GLY A 28 -2.18 10.32 -14.35
C GLY A 28 -2.50 9.45 -13.14
N LEU A 29 -2.02 9.88 -11.97
CA LEU A 29 -2.33 9.26 -10.68
C LEU A 29 -3.00 10.29 -9.76
N SER A 30 -3.94 9.83 -8.94
CA SER A 30 -4.55 10.64 -7.90
C SER A 30 -4.94 9.80 -6.68
N GLY A 31 -4.67 10.33 -5.49
CA GLY A 31 -5.22 9.79 -4.24
C GLY A 31 -6.65 10.21 -3.95
N MET A 32 -7.25 11.07 -4.78
CA MET A 32 -8.63 11.56 -4.59
C MET A 32 -9.56 10.88 -5.59
N TRP A 33 -10.51 10.10 -5.10
CA TRP A 33 -11.47 9.37 -5.94
C TRP A 33 -12.29 10.29 -6.86
N GLU A 34 -12.53 11.53 -6.43
CA GLU A 34 -13.25 12.56 -7.18
C GLU A 34 -12.51 12.98 -8.45
N ARG A 35 -11.20 12.73 -8.53
CA ARG A 35 -10.33 13.06 -9.66
C ARG A 35 -10.02 11.84 -10.53
N VAL A 36 -10.52 10.65 -10.17
CA VAL A 36 -10.27 9.40 -10.91
C VAL A 36 -11.32 9.25 -12.01
N ASP A 37 -10.88 9.38 -13.26
CA ASP A 37 -11.71 9.17 -14.45
C ASP A 37 -11.58 7.75 -15.05
N CYS A 38 -10.66 6.93 -14.51
CA CYS A 38 -10.48 5.57 -15.00
C CYS A 38 -11.66 4.68 -14.57
N HIS A 39 -12.50 4.30 -15.53
CA HIS A 39 -13.64 3.40 -15.30
C HIS A 39 -13.27 2.08 -14.61
N ARG A 40 -12.08 1.53 -14.87
CA ARG A 40 -11.62 0.29 -14.22
C ARG A 40 -11.30 0.54 -12.74
N CYS A 41 -10.73 1.69 -12.39
CA CYS A 41 -10.55 2.07 -10.99
C CYS A 41 -11.92 2.27 -10.31
N GLN A 42 -12.86 2.93 -10.97
CA GLN A 42 -14.21 3.15 -10.43
C GLN A 42 -14.94 1.81 -10.19
N ALA A 43 -14.90 0.89 -11.15
CA ALA A 43 -15.53 -0.42 -11.04
C ALA A 43 -14.88 -1.33 -9.97
N LEU A 44 -13.58 -1.14 -9.71
CA LEU A 44 -12.83 -1.90 -8.71
C LEU A 44 -12.63 -1.13 -7.39
N LYS A 45 -13.35 -0.02 -7.17
CA LYS A 45 -13.10 0.89 -6.04
C LYS A 45 -13.10 0.17 -4.70
N GLU A 46 -14.15 -0.60 -4.42
CA GLU A 46 -14.28 -1.34 -3.16
C GLU A 46 -13.13 -2.34 -2.98
N LYS A 47 -12.80 -3.09 -4.03
CA LYS A 47 -11.69 -4.05 -4.01
C LYS A 47 -10.34 -3.36 -3.78
N ILE A 48 -10.10 -2.22 -4.41
CA ILE A 48 -8.86 -1.45 -4.25
C ILE A 48 -8.72 -0.96 -2.80
N ILE A 49 -9.81 -0.45 -2.21
CA ILE A 49 -9.83 -0.01 -0.82
C ILE A 49 -9.61 -1.18 0.13
N ASP A 50 -10.30 -2.29 -0.07
CA ASP A 50 -10.18 -3.49 0.77
C ASP A 50 -8.79 -4.12 0.69
N THR A 51 -8.19 -4.16 -0.51
CA THR A 51 -6.82 -4.64 -0.69
C THR A 51 -5.84 -3.76 0.08
N ALA A 52 -5.93 -2.43 -0.08
CA ALA A 52 -5.08 -1.49 0.66
C ALA A 52 -5.23 -1.63 2.18
N ALA A 53 -6.47 -1.76 2.68
CA ALA A 53 -6.73 -1.96 4.10
C ALA A 53 -6.23 -3.32 4.62
N THR A 54 -6.21 -4.34 3.77
CA THR A 54 -5.65 -5.67 4.10
C THR A 54 -4.14 -5.63 4.16
N GLU A 55 -3.49 -4.95 3.21
CA GLU A 55 -2.05 -4.74 3.19
C GLU A 55 -1.60 -3.93 4.41
N GLU A 56 -2.29 -2.84 4.76
CA GLU A 56 -1.99 -2.04 5.94
C GLU A 56 -2.08 -2.88 7.24
N ARG A 57 -3.13 -3.69 7.38
CA ARG A 57 -3.27 -4.62 8.53
C ARG A 57 -2.11 -5.60 8.61
N ALA A 58 -1.71 -6.20 7.49
CA ALA A 58 -0.59 -7.15 7.44
C ALA A 58 0.74 -6.48 7.81
N ILE A 59 0.97 -5.25 7.37
CA ILE A 59 2.18 -4.48 7.72
C ILE A 59 2.21 -4.21 9.23
N VAL A 60 1.10 -3.76 9.82
CA VAL A 60 1.01 -3.49 11.26
C VAL A 60 1.23 -4.75 12.09
N GLU A 61 0.65 -5.88 11.67
CA GLU A 61 0.84 -7.19 12.32
C GLU A 61 2.32 -7.59 12.30
N GLN A 62 2.97 -7.53 11.13
CA GLN A 62 4.39 -7.83 10.98
C GLN A 62 5.28 -6.92 11.85
N MET A 63 4.97 -5.62 11.92
CA MET A 63 5.69 -4.69 12.79
C MET A 63 5.51 -5.05 14.27
N GLY A 64 4.32 -5.49 14.67
CA GLY A 64 4.02 -5.97 16.01
C GLY A 64 4.84 -7.22 16.38
N ASP A 65 4.90 -8.19 15.48
CA ASP A 65 5.69 -9.41 15.63
C ASP A 65 7.18 -9.10 15.76
N MET A 66 7.69 -8.20 14.92
CA MET A 66 9.07 -7.73 15.02
C MET A 66 9.35 -7.08 16.38
N ALA A 67 8.45 -6.21 16.86
CA ALA A 67 8.60 -5.58 18.16
C ALA A 67 8.55 -6.60 19.32
N ALA A 68 7.73 -7.64 19.22
CA ALA A 68 7.68 -8.72 20.20
C ALA A 68 8.99 -9.53 20.22
N PHE A 69 9.52 -9.84 19.04
CA PHE A 69 10.82 -10.51 18.89
C PHE A 69 11.95 -9.71 19.54
N MET A 70 12.09 -8.41 19.22
CA MET A 70 13.14 -7.56 19.78
C MET A 70 13.12 -7.52 21.32
N ARG A 71 11.92 -7.38 21.91
CA ARG A 71 11.77 -7.43 23.38
C ARG A 71 12.19 -8.78 23.98
N ALA A 72 11.91 -9.88 23.29
CA ALA A 72 12.30 -11.21 23.75
C ALA A 72 13.81 -11.46 23.63
N GLU A 73 14.49 -10.84 22.66
CA GLU A 73 15.94 -10.90 22.51
C GLU A 73 16.67 -10.02 23.53
N ASP A 74 16.19 -8.80 23.78
CA ASP A 74 16.74 -7.90 24.81
C ASP A 74 16.64 -8.54 26.22
N GLY A 75 15.55 -9.27 26.50
CA GLY A 75 15.38 -10.02 27.75
C GLY A 75 16.28 -11.26 27.91
N LYS A 76 17.01 -11.69 26.87
CA LYS A 76 17.95 -12.83 26.91
C LYS A 76 19.40 -12.41 27.10
N GLN A 77 19.73 -11.13 26.99
CA GLN A 77 21.11 -10.63 27.15
C GLN A 77 21.53 -10.40 28.62
N GLU A 78 20.61 -10.48 29.59
CA GLU A 78 20.92 -10.41 31.03
C GLU A 78 21.07 -11.80 31.68
N VAL A 79 22.02 -12.63 31.23
CA VAL A 79 22.64 -13.65 32.09
C VAL A 79 23.89 -14.22 31.41
N THR A 80 25.04 -13.59 31.66
CA THR A 80 26.30 -14.33 31.79
C THR A 80 27.13 -13.66 32.89
N PRO A 81 27.44 -14.37 33.99
CA PRO A 81 28.27 -13.87 35.09
C PRO A 81 29.74 -13.70 34.72
#